data_AF-A0A938RZG3-F1
#
_entry.id   AF-A0A938RZG3-F1
#
_cell.length_a   1.000
_cell.length_b   1.000
_cell.length_c   1.000
_cell.angle_alpha   90.00
_cell.angle_beta   90.00
_cell.angle_gamma   90.00
#
_symmetry.space_group_name_H-M   'P 1'
#
loop_
_entity.id
_entity.type
_entity.pdbx_description
1 polymer ?
#
loop_
_entity_poly.entity_id
_entity_poly.type
_entity_poly.pdbx_seq_one_letter_code
_entity_poly.pdbx_strand_id
1 'polypeptide(L)'
;MLPYLARLPAVTGGVQFKITEGMHNLDKQAFGVPRLQGVDKASGADFTLTATKTLPNAVCGRPLILAGGLRWSRSAQIGLVGFGDNYKVSGEGSVVCMLTDDVALGYEFRVKRSQYRNRRGLMASDDNWHDLFVSWGVVEHLTLAGVWSYIGATGNAVENCLWGFQVQYGF
;
A
#
# COMPACT_ATOMS: atom_id res chain seq x y z
N MET A 1 -35.34 -16.64 -5.46
CA MET A 1 -35.05 -15.28 -5.92
C MET A 1 -33.53 -15.11 -5.90
N LEU A 2 -32.85 -15.31 -7.03
CA LEU A 2 -31.39 -15.21 -7.13
C LEU A 2 -31.02 -13.73 -7.36
N PRO A 3 -30.38 -13.02 -6.43
CA PRO A 3 -29.99 -11.65 -6.68
C PRO A 3 -28.84 -11.63 -7.69
N TYR A 4 -28.97 -10.72 -8.64
CA TYR A 4 -28.07 -10.48 -9.76
C TYR A 4 -26.69 -10.06 -9.25
N LEU A 5 -25.82 -11.02 -8.94
CA LEU A 5 -24.39 -10.77 -8.72
C LEU A 5 -23.85 -10.09 -9.98
N ALA A 6 -23.33 -8.85 -9.84
CA ALA A 6 -22.64 -8.17 -10.92
C ALA A 6 -21.56 -9.12 -11.48
N ARG A 7 -21.74 -9.56 -12.73
CA ARG A 7 -20.84 -10.55 -13.36
C ARG A 7 -19.41 -10.02 -13.48
N LEU A 8 -19.28 -8.71 -13.58
CA LEU A 8 -18.04 -7.98 -13.78
C LEU A 8 -17.54 -7.35 -12.47
N PRO A 9 -16.21 -7.25 -12.29
CA PRO A 9 -15.64 -6.49 -11.18
C PRO A 9 -16.03 -5.01 -11.27
N ALA A 10 -16.16 -4.35 -10.13
CA ALA A 10 -16.21 -2.89 -10.07
C ALA A 10 -14.83 -2.34 -10.43
N VAL A 11 -14.77 -1.30 -11.25
CA VAL A 11 -13.51 -0.67 -11.66
C VAL A 11 -13.48 0.77 -11.18
N THR A 12 -12.35 1.19 -10.63
CA THR A 12 -12.14 2.52 -10.10
C THR A 12 -10.84 3.10 -10.63
N GLY A 13 -10.88 4.34 -11.11
CA GLY A 13 -9.71 5.14 -11.44
C GLY A 13 -9.52 6.23 -10.40
N GLY A 14 -8.27 6.55 -10.04
CA GLY A 14 -7.95 7.55 -9.03
C GLY A 14 -6.74 8.40 -9.39
N VAL A 15 -6.71 9.60 -8.82
CA VAL A 15 -5.55 10.50 -8.86
C VAL A 15 -5.26 10.97 -7.45
N GLN A 16 -4.00 10.87 -7.02
CA GLN A 16 -3.56 11.33 -5.70
C GLN A 16 -2.39 12.30 -5.86
N PHE A 17 -2.59 13.56 -5.47
CA PHE A 17 -1.51 14.55 -5.38
C PHE A 17 -0.79 14.40 -4.04
N LYS A 18 0.53 14.48 -4.09
CA LYS A 18 1.41 14.29 -2.92
C LYS A 18 2.46 15.37 -2.89
N ILE A 19 2.73 15.86 -1.68
CA ILE A 19 3.71 16.90 -1.40
C ILE A 19 4.55 16.38 -0.24
N THR A 20 5.86 16.56 -0.34
CA THR A 20 6.82 16.11 0.65
C THR A 20 7.75 17.25 0.97
N GLU A 21 7.70 17.72 2.21
CA GLU A 21 8.55 18.79 2.72
C GLU A 21 9.81 18.21 3.38
N GLY A 22 10.84 19.05 3.57
CA GLY A 22 12.02 18.67 4.34
C GLY A 22 13.02 17.74 3.65
N MET A 23 12.91 17.53 2.32
CA MET A 23 13.84 16.66 1.56
C MET A 23 15.32 17.02 1.76
N HIS A 24 15.62 18.30 1.93
CA HIS A 24 16.99 18.81 2.12
C HIS A 24 17.61 18.43 3.48
N ASN A 25 16.82 18.00 4.46
CA ASN A 25 17.29 17.61 5.80
C ASN A 25 17.32 16.08 6.02
N LEU A 26 16.86 15.28 5.05
CA LEU A 26 16.87 13.82 5.13
C LEU A 26 18.28 13.21 5.05
N ASP A 27 19.29 14.01 4.67
CA ASP A 27 20.69 13.59 4.48
C ASP A 27 21.39 13.09 5.76
N LYS A 28 20.84 13.31 6.98
CA LYS A 28 21.55 12.95 8.22
C LYS A 28 20.76 12.19 9.30
N GLN A 29 19.43 12.25 9.35
CA GLN A 29 18.69 11.76 10.53
C GLN A 29 17.72 10.60 10.29
N ALA A 30 17.22 10.38 9.07
CA ALA A 30 16.14 9.39 8.88
C ALA A 30 16.56 8.07 8.21
N PHE A 31 17.55 8.08 7.30
CA PHE A 31 17.87 6.88 6.51
C PHE A 31 19.36 6.60 6.28
N GLY A 32 20.27 7.45 6.79
CA GLY A 32 21.71 7.26 6.66
C GLY A 32 22.22 7.22 5.21
N VAL A 33 21.43 7.74 4.26
CA VAL A 33 21.73 7.65 2.83
C VAL A 33 22.33 8.96 2.34
N PRO A 34 23.51 8.95 1.71
CA PRO A 34 23.97 10.09 0.93
C PRO A 34 22.98 10.37 -0.20
N ARG A 35 22.48 11.61 -0.35
CA ARG A 35 21.69 12.13 -1.49
C ARG A 35 21.23 11.07 -2.49
N LEU A 36 20.00 10.61 -2.34
CA LEU A 36 19.33 9.70 -3.28
C LEU A 36 19.32 10.32 -4.69
N GLN A 37 20.24 9.90 -5.55
CA GLN A 37 20.37 10.46 -6.90
C GLN A 37 19.13 10.12 -7.74
N GLY A 38 18.46 11.15 -8.26
CA GLY A 38 17.30 11.01 -9.15
C GLY A 38 15.94 11.18 -8.47
N VAL A 39 15.91 11.59 -7.20
CA VAL A 39 14.69 11.93 -6.45
C VAL A 39 14.87 13.33 -5.85
N ASP A 40 14.48 14.36 -6.59
CA ASP A 40 14.76 15.78 -6.30
C ASP A 40 13.52 16.68 -6.33
N LYS A 41 12.38 16.15 -6.77
CA LYS A 41 11.11 16.89 -6.82
C LYS A 41 10.39 16.78 -5.50
N ALA A 42 9.78 17.90 -5.05
CA ALA A 42 9.04 18.01 -3.79
C ALA A 42 7.58 17.52 -3.87
N SER A 43 7.06 17.30 -5.08
CA SER A 43 5.68 16.89 -5.29
C SER A 43 5.52 15.98 -6.50
N GLY A 44 4.41 15.24 -6.50
CA GLY A 44 4.04 14.35 -7.59
C GLY A 44 2.57 13.99 -7.55
N ALA A 45 2.14 13.28 -8.58
CA ALA A 45 0.81 12.70 -8.66
C ALA A 45 0.94 11.21 -8.95
N ASP A 46 0.06 10.43 -8.33
CA ASP A 46 -0.09 9.01 -8.61
C ASP A 46 -1.43 8.80 -9.31
N PHE A 47 -1.43 7.98 -10.36
CA PHE A 47 -2.64 7.54 -11.04
C PHE A 47 -2.86 6.07 -10.75
N THR A 48 -4.09 5.69 -10.41
CA THR A 48 -4.44 4.29 -10.12
C THR A 48 -5.59 3.81 -10.98
N LEU A 49 -5.55 2.52 -11.31
CA LEU A 49 -6.66 1.80 -11.91
C LEU A 49 -6.80 0.46 -11.19
N THR A 50 -7.94 0.23 -10.55
CA THR A 50 -8.18 -0.95 -9.71
C THR A 50 -9.49 -1.61 -10.09
N ALA A 51 -9.49 -2.93 -10.17
CA ALA A 51 -10.67 -3.75 -10.30
C ALA A 51 -10.90 -4.54 -9.00
N THR A 52 -12.13 -4.50 -8.48
CA THR A 52 -12.53 -5.14 -7.22
C THR A 52 -13.72 -6.07 -7.45
N LYS A 53 -13.70 -7.26 -6.85
CA LYS A 53 -14.80 -8.22 -6.91
C LYS A 53 -15.04 -8.85 -5.55
N THR A 54 -16.31 -8.86 -5.14
CA THR A 54 -16.76 -9.59 -3.96
C THR A 54 -17.37 -10.92 -4.38
N LEU A 55 -16.89 -12.00 -3.78
CA LEU A 55 -17.40 -13.35 -3.91
C LEU A 55 -18.09 -13.72 -2.59
N PRO A 56 -19.43 -13.61 -2.51
CA PRO A 56 -20.14 -13.58 -1.22
C PRO A 56 -20.08 -14.89 -0.41
N ASN A 57 -19.86 -16.04 -1.06
CA ASN A 57 -19.87 -17.36 -0.41
C ASN A 57 -18.61 -18.18 -0.75
N ALA A 58 -17.45 -17.55 -0.85
CA ALA A 58 -16.24 -18.19 -1.40
C ALA A 58 -15.42 -18.97 -0.36
N VAL A 59 -15.33 -18.49 0.88
CA VAL A 59 -14.50 -19.12 1.93
C VAL A 59 -15.41 -19.56 3.07
N CYS A 60 -15.62 -20.87 3.22
CA CYS A 60 -16.49 -21.43 4.27
C CYS A 60 -17.90 -20.78 4.32
N GLY A 61 -18.45 -20.40 3.16
CA GLY A 61 -19.75 -19.72 3.06
C GLY A 61 -19.73 -18.23 3.40
N ARG A 62 -18.54 -17.62 3.54
CA ARG A 62 -18.36 -16.21 3.86
C ARG A 62 -17.80 -15.40 2.67
N PRO A 63 -17.98 -14.05 2.69
CA PRO A 63 -17.47 -13.19 1.64
C PRO A 63 -15.95 -13.19 1.52
N LEU A 64 -15.47 -13.20 0.28
CA LEU A 64 -14.09 -12.95 -0.12
C LEU A 64 -14.05 -11.76 -1.08
N ILE A 65 -13.27 -10.74 -0.76
CA ILE A 65 -13.08 -9.55 -1.58
C ILE A 65 -11.69 -9.65 -2.21
N LEU A 66 -11.63 -9.51 -3.54
CA LEU A 66 -10.40 -9.51 -4.32
C LEU A 66 -10.26 -8.15 -4.98
N ALA A 67 -9.08 -7.53 -4.87
CA ALA A 67 -8.74 -6.33 -5.61
C ALA A 67 -7.40 -6.50 -6.32
N GLY A 68 -7.28 -5.92 -7.51
CA GLY A 68 -6.06 -5.90 -8.28
C GLY A 68 -5.99 -4.66 -9.15
N GLY A 69 -4.80 -4.07 -9.28
CA GLY A 69 -4.67 -2.81 -9.97
C GLY A 69 -3.25 -2.46 -10.38
N LEU A 70 -3.17 -1.31 -11.05
CA LEU A 70 -1.93 -0.69 -11.50
C LEU A 70 -1.83 0.72 -10.93
N ARG A 71 -0.63 1.13 -10.57
CA ARG A 71 -0.30 2.50 -10.18
C ARG A 71 0.81 3.04 -11.07
N TRP A 72 0.57 4.21 -11.64
CA TRP A 72 1.57 5.01 -12.34
C TRP A 72 2.03 6.13 -11.42
N SER A 73 3.30 6.08 -11.01
CA SER A 73 3.82 7.00 -9.99
C SER A 73 5.25 7.43 -10.28
N ARG A 74 5.56 8.67 -9.89
CA ARG A 74 6.93 9.20 -9.76
C ARG A 74 7.48 9.09 -8.34
N SER A 75 6.66 8.66 -7.39
CA SER A 75 6.95 8.64 -5.96
C SER A 75 8.01 7.58 -5.63
N ALA A 76 8.98 7.95 -4.81
CA ALA A 76 9.87 7.03 -4.11
C ALA A 76 9.29 6.76 -2.71
N GLN A 77 9.15 5.49 -2.33
CA GLN A 77 8.63 5.02 -1.03
C GLN A 77 7.28 5.68 -0.70
N ILE A 78 6.28 5.52 -1.58
CA ILE A 78 4.96 6.20 -1.54
C ILE A 78 5.02 7.73 -1.62
N GLY A 79 6.21 8.34 -1.67
CA GLY A 79 6.42 9.78 -1.68
C GLY A 79 7.16 10.27 -0.44
N LEU A 80 7.43 9.40 0.54
CA LEU A 80 8.08 9.77 1.81
C LEU A 80 9.46 10.39 1.63
N VAL A 81 10.19 9.98 0.59
CA VAL A 81 11.55 10.48 0.30
C VAL A 81 11.62 11.29 -1.00
N GLY A 82 10.47 11.57 -1.60
CA GLY A 82 10.31 12.45 -2.75
C GLY A 82 9.96 11.79 -4.07
N PHE A 83 10.13 12.53 -5.17
CA PHE A 83 9.66 12.14 -6.50
C PHE A 83 10.77 12.22 -7.55
N GLY A 84 10.82 11.21 -8.42
CA GLY A 84 11.77 11.14 -9.52
C GLY A 84 11.25 11.76 -10.83
N ASP A 85 12.04 11.60 -11.89
CA ASP A 85 11.74 12.21 -13.18
C ASP A 85 10.63 11.53 -13.97
N ASN A 86 10.64 10.20 -13.98
CA ASN A 86 9.81 9.40 -14.88
C ASN A 86 8.73 8.64 -14.13
N TYR A 87 7.54 8.54 -14.73
CA TYR A 87 6.50 7.65 -14.22
C TYR A 87 6.92 6.18 -14.37
N LYS A 88 6.69 5.41 -13.32
CA LYS A 88 6.86 3.96 -13.32
C LYS A 88 5.55 3.29 -12.97
N VAL A 89 5.30 2.14 -13.61
CA VAL A 89 4.11 1.32 -13.37
C VAL A 89 4.43 0.25 -12.33
N SER A 90 3.64 0.19 -11.27
CA SER A 90 3.63 -0.89 -10.28
C SER A 90 2.29 -1.62 -10.29
N GLY A 91 2.33 -2.91 -9.94
CA GLY A 91 1.12 -3.71 -9.70
C GLY A 91 0.81 -3.77 -8.21
N GLU A 92 -0.48 -3.85 -7.89
CA GLU A 92 -1.00 -3.90 -6.53
C GLU A 92 -2.16 -4.91 -6.46
N GLY A 93 -2.34 -5.56 -5.33
CA GLY A 93 -3.47 -6.45 -5.13
C GLY A 93 -3.75 -6.75 -3.68
N SER A 94 -5.00 -7.09 -3.38
CA SER A 94 -5.42 -7.50 -2.05
C SER A 94 -6.44 -8.63 -2.07
N VAL A 95 -6.45 -9.38 -0.98
CA VAL A 95 -7.43 -10.43 -0.69
C VAL A 95 -7.92 -10.20 0.73
N VAL A 96 -9.24 -10.11 0.92
CA VAL A 96 -9.86 -9.91 2.23
C VAL A 96 -10.97 -10.92 2.41
N CYS A 97 -10.92 -11.70 3.48
CA CYS A 97 -11.98 -12.63 3.85
C CYS A 97 -12.64 -12.23 5.17
N MET A 98 -13.95 -12.42 5.25
CA MET A 98 -14.67 -12.34 6.51
C MET A 98 -14.50 -13.66 7.27
N LEU A 99 -13.92 -13.61 8.47
CA LEU A 99 -13.79 -14.76 9.38
C LEU A 99 -15.07 -14.96 10.20
N THR A 100 -15.68 -13.85 10.63
CA THR A 100 -17.01 -13.77 11.24
C THR A 100 -17.78 -12.64 10.54
N ASP A 101 -18.97 -12.29 11.04
CA ASP A 101 -19.73 -11.17 10.48
C ASP A 101 -19.06 -9.81 10.82
N ASP A 102 -18.22 -9.79 11.87
CA ASP A 102 -17.57 -8.59 12.39
C ASP A 102 -16.04 -8.59 12.25
N VAL A 103 -15.42 -9.73 11.92
CA VAL A 103 -13.97 -9.88 11.82
C VAL A 103 -13.56 -10.16 10.38
N ALA A 104 -12.66 -9.33 9.84
CA ALA A 104 -12.04 -9.53 8.54
C ALA A 104 -10.54 -9.77 8.69
N LEU A 105 -9.99 -10.67 7.89
CA LEU A 105 -8.57 -10.87 7.71
C LEU A 105 -8.22 -10.54 6.26
N GLY A 106 -7.14 -9.81 6.05
CA GLY A 106 -6.73 -9.43 4.71
C GLY A 106 -5.24 -9.42 4.53
N TYR A 107 -4.85 -9.52 3.27
CA TYR A 107 -3.49 -9.42 2.81
C TYR A 107 -3.42 -8.46 1.63
N GLU A 108 -2.43 -7.59 1.63
CA GLU A 108 -2.13 -6.68 0.53
C GLU A 108 -0.70 -6.86 0.05
N PHE A 109 -0.53 -6.76 -1.27
CA PHE A 109 0.74 -6.82 -1.95
C PHE A 109 0.90 -5.61 -2.86
N ARG A 110 2.04 -4.92 -2.78
CA ARG A 110 2.38 -3.82 -3.69
C ARG A 110 3.79 -3.98 -4.22
N VAL A 111 3.93 -3.92 -5.54
CA VAL A 111 5.23 -3.98 -6.19
C VAL A 111 5.97 -2.67 -6.00
N LYS A 112 7.17 -2.72 -5.42
CA LYS A 112 8.02 -1.53 -5.33
C LYS A 112 8.71 -1.24 -6.65
N ARG A 113 8.81 0.05 -6.97
CA ARG A 113 9.60 0.53 -8.10
C ARG A 113 10.57 1.60 -7.61
N SER A 114 11.86 1.27 -7.62
CA SER A 114 12.91 2.23 -7.32
C SER A 114 12.90 3.39 -8.33
N GLN A 115 13.00 4.63 -7.84
CA GLN A 115 13.21 5.82 -8.67
C GLN A 115 14.68 6.27 -8.73
N TYR A 116 15.59 5.54 -8.08
CA TYR A 116 16.99 5.93 -7.92
C TYR A 116 17.83 5.64 -9.18
N ARG A 117 18.75 6.55 -9.52
CA ARG A 117 19.59 6.46 -10.73
C ARG A 117 20.84 5.59 -10.57
N ASN A 118 21.33 5.38 -9.34
CA ASN A 118 22.50 4.54 -9.04
C ASN A 118 22.14 3.45 -8.02
N ARG A 119 22.14 2.19 -8.47
CA ARG A 119 21.73 1.00 -7.70
C ARG A 119 22.89 0.20 -7.08
N ARG A 120 24.13 0.69 -7.13
CA ARG A 120 25.29 -0.10 -6.67
C ARG A 120 25.41 -0.07 -5.14
N GLY A 121 24.69 -0.98 -4.48
CA GLY A 121 25.08 -1.52 -3.17
C GLY A 121 24.68 -0.76 -1.91
N LEU A 122 23.83 0.28 -1.98
CA LEU A 122 23.48 1.10 -0.80
C LEU A 122 21.98 1.10 -0.42
N MET A 123 21.11 0.60 -1.29
CA MET A 123 19.69 0.38 -1.02
C MET A 123 19.42 -1.10 -1.25
N ALA A 124 19.42 -1.87 -0.18
CA ALA A 124 19.09 -3.29 -0.21
C ALA A 124 17.74 -3.51 -0.90
N SER A 125 17.67 -4.58 -1.70
CA SER A 125 16.51 -5.19 -2.37
C SER A 125 15.24 -4.33 -2.53
N ASP A 126 14.77 -4.15 -3.77
CA ASP A 126 13.40 -3.67 -4.07
C ASP A 126 12.36 -4.75 -3.64
N ASP A 127 12.41 -5.17 -2.38
CA ASP A 127 11.44 -6.06 -1.76
C ASP A 127 10.09 -5.39 -1.85
N ASN A 128 9.12 -6.12 -2.36
CA ASN A 128 7.75 -5.64 -2.45
C ASN A 128 7.18 -5.42 -1.05
N TRP A 129 6.08 -4.67 -0.98
CA TRP A 129 5.34 -4.54 0.27
C TRP A 129 4.34 -5.66 0.42
N HIS A 130 4.29 -6.17 1.64
CA HIS A 130 3.41 -7.23 2.05
C HIS A 130 2.77 -6.81 3.36
N ASP A 131 1.47 -6.61 3.36
CA ASP A 131 0.72 -6.22 4.55
C ASP A 131 -0.25 -7.34 4.92
N LEU A 132 -0.20 -7.81 6.15
CA LEU A 132 -1.21 -8.69 6.73
C LEU A 132 -1.99 -7.88 7.76
N PHE A 133 -3.31 -7.81 7.62
CA PHE A 133 -4.15 -7.00 8.48
C PHE A 133 -5.38 -7.75 8.96
N VAL A 134 -5.85 -7.36 10.14
CA VAL A 134 -7.11 -7.80 10.73
C VAL A 134 -7.93 -6.59 11.12
N SER A 135 -9.25 -6.64 10.91
CA SER A 135 -10.19 -5.64 11.42
C SER A 135 -11.31 -6.32 12.18
N TRP A 136 -11.80 -5.65 13.22
CA TRP A 136 -12.88 -6.11 14.08
C TRP A 136 -13.87 -4.98 14.36
N GLY A 137 -15.11 -5.14 13.90
CA GLY A 137 -16.25 -4.35 14.35
C GLY A 137 -16.62 -4.75 15.76
N VAL A 138 -16.22 -3.95 16.75
CA VAL A 138 -16.46 -4.24 18.16
C VAL A 138 -17.93 -3.98 18.51
N VAL A 139 -18.46 -2.88 17.99
CA VAL A 139 -19.87 -2.48 18.00
C VAL A 139 -20.15 -1.69 16.73
N GLU A 140 -21.43 -1.43 16.40
CA GLU A 140 -21.84 -0.74 15.16
C GLU A 140 -21.06 0.57 14.85
N HIS A 141 -20.58 1.25 15.89
CA HIS A 141 -19.91 2.55 15.79
C HIS A 141 -18.40 2.46 16.05
N LEU A 142 -17.84 1.30 16.35
CA LEU A 142 -16.43 1.16 16.73
C LEU A 142 -15.76 0.00 15.99
N THR A 143 -14.73 0.32 15.22
CA THR A 143 -13.89 -0.66 14.53
C THR A 143 -12.45 -0.52 14.99
N LEU A 144 -11.83 -1.65 15.32
CA LEU A 144 -10.40 -1.76 15.58
C LEU A 144 -9.73 -2.47 14.41
N ALA A 145 -8.51 -2.06 14.06
CA ALA A 145 -7.70 -2.76 13.08
C ALA A 145 -6.24 -2.83 13.50
N GLY A 146 -5.58 -3.91 13.10
CA GLY A 146 -4.15 -4.11 13.27
C GLY A 146 -3.51 -4.53 11.95
N VAL A 147 -2.28 -4.12 11.72
CA VAL A 147 -1.50 -4.47 10.54
C VAL A 147 -0.08 -4.84 10.92
N TRP A 148 0.43 -5.86 10.25
CA TRP A 148 1.85 -6.16 10.17
C TRP A 148 2.30 -6.01 8.72
N SER A 149 3.31 -5.19 8.50
CA SER A 149 3.82 -4.84 7.18
C SER A 149 5.26 -5.27 7.07
N TYR A 150 5.57 -6.15 6.12
CA TYR A 150 6.94 -6.33 5.65
C TYR A 150 7.22 -5.27 4.59
N ILE A 151 8.03 -4.29 4.98
CA ILE A 151 8.44 -3.19 4.12
C ILE A 151 9.78 -3.41 3.46
N GLY A 152 10.45 -4.55 3.69
CA GLY A 152 11.80 -4.82 3.19
C GLY A 152 12.85 -3.83 3.72
N ALA A 153 14.10 -4.04 3.33
CA ALA A 153 15.19 -3.19 3.81
C ALA A 153 15.05 -1.76 3.30
N THR A 154 15.04 -0.79 4.23
CA THR A 154 15.01 0.64 3.90
C THR A 154 16.37 1.25 4.23
N GLY A 155 17.22 1.40 3.21
CA GLY A 155 18.58 1.91 3.38
C GLY A 155 19.50 0.94 4.11
N ASN A 156 20.18 1.42 5.15
CA ASN A 156 21.17 0.66 5.93
C ASN A 156 20.59 0.05 7.22
N ALA A 157 19.27 0.18 7.45
CA ALA A 157 18.58 -0.34 8.63
C ALA A 157 18.19 -1.82 8.42
N VAL A 158 18.30 -2.61 9.49
CA VAL A 158 17.90 -4.04 9.56
C VAL A 158 16.39 -4.19 9.84
N GLU A 159 15.67 -3.08 10.00
CA GLU A 159 14.23 -3.08 10.28
C GLU A 159 13.44 -3.18 8.97
N ASN A 160 12.88 -4.37 8.74
CA ASN A 160 12.16 -4.69 7.51
C ASN A 160 10.64 -4.81 7.75
N CYS A 161 10.19 -4.57 8.99
CA CYS A 161 8.83 -4.85 9.43
C CYS A 161 8.26 -3.68 10.23
N LEU A 162 6.97 -3.40 10.06
CA LEU A 162 6.22 -2.37 10.78
C LEU A 162 4.94 -2.99 11.36
N TRP A 163 4.61 -2.63 12.60
CA TRP A 163 3.31 -2.90 13.21
C TRP A 163 2.51 -1.62 13.29
N GLY A 164 1.22 -1.69 12.99
CA GLY A 164 0.30 -0.56 13.07
C GLY A 164 -1.03 -0.99 13.68
N PHE A 165 -1.74 -0.02 14.26
CA PHE A 165 -3.11 -0.19 14.72
C PHE A 165 -3.92 1.05 14.39
N GLN A 166 -5.22 0.86 14.16
CA GLN A 166 -6.15 1.93 13.86
C GLN A 166 -7.43 1.72 14.66
N VAL A 167 -7.99 2.83 15.14
CA VAL A 167 -9.31 2.91 15.76
C VAL A 167 -10.16 3.82 14.91
N GLN A 168 -11.36 3.37 14.54
CA GLN A 168 -12.35 4.16 13.82
C GLN A 168 -13.63 4.20 14.62
N TYR A 169 -14.16 5.41 14.85
CA TYR A 169 -15.46 5.62 15.49
C TYR A 169 -16.39 6.39 14.56
N GLY A 170 -17.61 5.89 14.34
CA GLY A 170 -18.66 6.55 13.55
C GLY A 170 -19.67 7.26 14.44
N PHE A 171 -20.10 8.47 14.07
CA PHE A 171 -21.10 9.27 14.80
C PHE A 171 -22.42 9.37 14.03
#